data_AF-A0A2G2MFE2-F1
#
_entry.id   AF-A0A2G2MFE2-F1
#
_cell.length_a   1.000
_cell.length_b   1.000
_cell.length_c   1.000
_cell.angle_alpha   90.00
_cell.angle_beta   90.00
_cell.angle_gamma   90.00
#
_symmetry.space_group_name_H-M   'P 1'
#
loop_
_entity.id
_entity.type
_entity.pdbx_description
1 polymer ?
#
loop_
_entity_poly.entity_id
_entity_poly.type
_entity_poly.pdbx_seq_one_letter_code
_entity_poly.pdbx_strand_id
1 'polypeptide(L)'
;MQLVVISGKGGTGKTTIASSFAYLSDSDLIKIDCDVDASNLHLMFDGEDIEKSDFYGAKAAEILSDKCINCNKCIETCRFGAIRFINGRTLIEPLKCEGCGACVLVCEEKAITLDHEITGTTLITKTQNGLISRAEMIPGAEGSGKLVTKVRQNANIIGSNKESDYIIDGSPGVGCAVMASITGCDYCVIVTEPTQSGFEDFKRIYELTTYFGVKGFAIINKYDINPLISDQIKKFCSDVNMPVIGKIPFDKLVGESINAGCPIVSYEQSIAGQSIIKIWNEFKNRTGE
;
A
#
# COMPACT_ATOMS: atom_id res chain seq x y z
N MET A 1 14.51 0.75 -11.76
CA MET A 1 14.06 1.57 -10.63
C MET A 1 12.78 1.05 -9.97
N GLN A 2 12.72 0.96 -8.64
CA GLN A 2 11.48 0.85 -7.86
C GLN A 2 11.27 2.11 -7.00
N LEU A 3 10.33 2.97 -7.41
CA LEU A 3 9.94 4.16 -6.66
C LEU A 3 8.57 3.94 -6.02
N VAL A 4 8.53 4.01 -4.68
CA VAL A 4 7.28 4.02 -3.92
C VAL A 4 6.89 5.43 -3.51
N VAL A 5 5.60 5.75 -3.67
CA VAL A 5 4.98 6.98 -3.17
C VAL A 5 4.09 6.60 -1.99
N ILE A 6 4.36 7.17 -0.81
CA ILE A 6 3.62 6.88 0.42
C ILE A 6 3.21 8.17 1.13
N SER A 7 2.30 8.05 2.10
CA SER A 7 1.86 9.18 2.90
C SER A 7 1.30 8.78 4.26
N GLY A 8 1.11 9.77 5.13
CA GLY A 8 0.31 9.63 6.35
C GLY A 8 -1.15 9.23 6.07
N LYS A 9 -1.93 9.06 7.14
CA LYS A 9 -3.36 8.76 7.00
C LYS A 9 -4.10 10.00 6.49
N GLY A 10 -5.09 9.77 5.61
CA GLY A 10 -6.04 10.79 5.18
C GLY A 10 -5.58 11.67 4.01
N GLY A 11 -5.99 11.30 2.79
CA GLY A 11 -6.20 12.23 1.67
C GLY A 11 -5.07 13.18 1.26
N THR A 12 -3.81 12.88 1.59
CA THR A 12 -2.64 13.77 1.41
C THR A 12 -2.24 14.01 -0.05
N GLY A 13 -2.89 13.37 -1.02
CA GLY A 13 -2.59 13.44 -2.44
C GLY A 13 -1.61 12.39 -2.97
N LYS A 14 -1.30 11.34 -2.19
CA LYS A 14 -0.43 10.21 -2.59
C LYS A 14 -0.72 9.68 -4.00
N THR A 15 -1.96 9.23 -4.27
CA THR A 15 -2.38 8.70 -5.58
C THR A 15 -2.27 9.75 -6.68
N THR A 16 -2.54 11.03 -6.39
CA THR A 16 -2.35 12.13 -7.35
C THR A 16 -0.90 12.25 -7.79
N ILE A 17 0.05 12.10 -6.86
CA ILE A 17 1.49 12.12 -7.18
C ILE A 17 1.90 10.84 -7.90
N ALA A 18 1.50 9.67 -7.41
CA ALA A 18 1.85 8.38 -8.01
C ALA A 18 1.35 8.26 -9.45
N SER A 19 0.08 8.60 -9.71
CA SER A 19 -0.50 8.63 -11.06
C SER A 19 0.20 9.66 -11.96
N SER A 20 0.55 10.83 -11.44
CA SER A 20 1.27 11.84 -12.21
C SER A 20 2.69 11.42 -12.58
N PHE A 21 3.45 10.82 -11.65
CA PHE A 21 4.77 10.27 -11.95
C PHE A 21 4.69 9.13 -12.95
N ALA A 22 3.73 8.23 -12.77
CA ALA A 22 3.47 7.15 -13.72
C ALA A 22 3.06 7.66 -15.12
N TYR A 23 2.34 8.77 -15.21
CA TYR A 23 1.97 9.42 -16.47
C TYR A 23 3.16 10.10 -17.16
N LEU A 24 4.06 10.71 -16.38
CA LEU A 24 5.26 11.39 -16.88
C LEU A 24 6.47 10.46 -17.13
N SER A 25 6.32 9.17 -16.83
CA SER A 25 7.34 8.13 -17.07
C SER A 25 7.18 7.52 -18.46
N ASP A 26 8.19 6.76 -18.89
CA ASP A 26 8.25 6.17 -20.24
C ASP A 26 7.15 5.13 -20.52
N SER A 27 6.96 4.86 -21.81
CA SER A 27 6.00 3.88 -22.35
C SER A 27 6.57 2.46 -22.19
N ASP A 28 6.32 1.85 -21.04
CA ASP A 28 6.43 0.40 -20.69
C ASP A 28 6.53 0.19 -19.16
N LEU A 29 6.39 1.25 -18.36
CA LEU A 29 6.36 1.23 -16.89
C LEU A 29 5.30 0.26 -16.33
N ILE A 30 5.66 -0.50 -15.29
CA ILE A 30 4.70 -1.26 -14.49
C ILE A 30 4.26 -0.43 -13.29
N LYS A 31 2.96 -0.21 -13.19
CA LYS A 31 2.34 0.53 -12.08
C LYS A 31 1.86 -0.48 -11.05
N ILE A 32 2.02 -0.16 -9.77
CA ILE A 32 1.58 -1.04 -8.68
C ILE A 32 0.68 -0.25 -7.75
N ASP A 33 -0.57 -0.67 -7.61
CA ASP A 33 -1.52 -0.10 -6.65
C ASP A 33 -1.53 -0.94 -5.37
N CYS A 34 -0.85 -0.44 -4.34
CA CYS A 34 -0.74 -1.07 -3.03
C CYS A 34 -1.79 -0.52 -2.04
N ASP A 35 -2.71 0.35 -2.45
CA ASP A 35 -3.84 0.77 -1.62
C ASP A 35 -4.98 -0.25 -1.74
N VAL A 36 -4.73 -1.49 -1.31
CA VAL A 36 -5.62 -2.64 -1.56
C VAL A 36 -6.98 -2.53 -0.86
N ASP A 37 -7.06 -1.69 0.18
CA ASP A 37 -8.30 -1.39 0.90
C ASP A 37 -9.20 -0.40 0.14
N ALA A 38 -8.60 0.42 -0.75
CA ALA A 38 -9.28 1.48 -1.49
C ALA A 38 -8.63 1.72 -2.86
N SER A 39 -8.45 0.65 -3.65
CA SER A 39 -7.71 0.70 -4.91
C SER A 39 -8.36 1.69 -5.89
N ASN A 40 -7.57 2.67 -6.33
CA ASN A 40 -8.06 3.80 -7.12
C ASN A 40 -7.04 4.27 -8.18
N LEU A 41 -5.82 3.75 -8.21
CA LEU A 41 -4.82 4.17 -9.20
C LEU A 41 -5.27 3.86 -10.63
N HIS A 42 -5.92 2.70 -10.81
CA HIS A 42 -6.46 2.27 -12.10
C HIS A 42 -7.53 3.21 -12.66
N LEU A 43 -8.22 4.00 -11.82
CA LEU A 43 -9.21 4.97 -12.29
C LEU A 43 -8.58 6.15 -13.03
N MET A 44 -7.26 6.35 -12.88
CA MET A 44 -6.51 7.41 -13.55
C MET A 44 -5.99 6.99 -14.94
N PHE A 45 -6.24 5.74 -15.35
CA PHE A 45 -5.74 5.19 -16.59
C PHE A 45 -6.80 4.33 -17.25
N ASP A 46 -7.23 4.70 -18.45
CA ASP A 46 -8.10 3.83 -19.24
C ASP A 46 -7.43 2.46 -19.49
N GLY A 47 -8.14 1.40 -19.14
CA GLY A 47 -7.62 0.04 -19.24
C GLY A 47 -8.68 -1.04 -19.02
N GLU A 48 -8.28 -2.28 -19.27
CA GLU A 48 -9.10 -3.48 -19.11
C GLU A 48 -8.38 -4.52 -18.26
N ASP A 49 -9.13 -5.20 -17.39
CA ASP A 49 -8.58 -6.29 -16.58
C ASP A 49 -8.36 -7.53 -17.45
N ILE A 50 -7.11 -7.97 -17.54
CA ILE A 50 -6.70 -9.13 -18.36
C ILE A 50 -6.44 -10.39 -17.53
N GLU A 51 -6.19 -10.24 -16.23
CA GLU A 51 -6.05 -11.34 -15.30
C GLU A 51 -6.76 -11.02 -13.98
N LYS A 52 -7.36 -12.04 -13.38
CA LYS A 52 -8.04 -11.97 -12.09
C LYS A 52 -7.75 -13.25 -11.31
N SER A 53 -7.45 -13.13 -10.02
CA SER A 53 -7.19 -14.29 -9.16
C SER A 53 -7.61 -14.01 -7.72
N ASP A 54 -8.25 -14.99 -7.10
CA ASP A 54 -8.63 -14.91 -5.69
C ASP A 54 -7.38 -14.87 -4.80
N PHE A 55 -7.47 -14.05 -3.75
CA PHE A 55 -6.44 -13.93 -2.74
C PHE A 55 -6.91 -14.47 -1.41
N TYR A 56 -6.08 -15.32 -0.82
CA TYR A 56 -6.34 -15.99 0.45
C TYR A 56 -5.39 -15.46 1.53
N GLY A 57 -5.78 -14.39 2.22
CA GLY A 57 -4.93 -13.67 3.18
C GLY A 57 -5.08 -14.10 4.63
N ALA A 58 -6.29 -14.52 5.01
CA ALA A 58 -6.62 -15.07 6.31
C ALA A 58 -6.68 -16.59 6.24
N LYS A 59 -6.32 -17.22 7.35
CA LYS A 59 -6.47 -18.66 7.51
C LYS A 59 -7.36 -18.90 8.73
N ALA A 60 -8.64 -19.20 8.55
CA ALA A 60 -9.46 -19.55 9.70
C ALA A 60 -9.14 -21.00 10.10
N ALA A 61 -8.92 -21.23 11.40
CA ALA A 61 -8.81 -22.60 11.88
C ALA A 61 -10.22 -23.22 11.91
N GLU A 62 -10.35 -24.42 11.35
CA GLU A 62 -11.60 -25.20 11.34
C GLU A 62 -11.36 -26.55 12.02
N ILE A 63 -12.36 -27.07 12.74
CA ILE A 63 -12.30 -28.35 13.44
C ILE A 63 -13.14 -29.40 12.69
N LEU A 64 -12.45 -30.44 12.21
CA LEU A 64 -13.03 -31.67 11.69
C LEU A 64 -13.61 -32.48 12.86
N SER A 65 -14.93 -32.38 13.04
CA SER A 65 -15.66 -32.95 14.18
C SER A 65 -15.57 -34.47 14.27
N ASP A 66 -15.37 -35.15 13.14
CA ASP A 66 -15.19 -36.60 13.03
C ASP A 66 -13.85 -37.10 13.59
N LYS A 67 -12.83 -36.22 13.63
CA LYS A 67 -11.48 -36.54 14.14
C LYS A 67 -11.20 -35.97 15.52
N CYS A 68 -11.96 -34.97 15.94
CA CYS A 68 -11.69 -34.28 17.20
C CYS A 68 -12.08 -35.15 18.41
N ILE A 69 -11.09 -35.52 19.22
CA ILE A 69 -11.29 -36.26 20.47
C ILE A 69 -11.55 -35.35 21.68
N ASN A 70 -11.74 -34.03 21.48
CA ASN A 70 -11.97 -33.03 22.52
C ASN A 70 -10.89 -33.01 23.64
N CYS A 71 -9.61 -33.23 23.28
CA CYS A 71 -8.49 -33.24 24.23
C CYS A 71 -8.09 -31.85 24.75
N ASN A 72 -8.69 -30.77 24.24
CA ASN A 72 -8.52 -29.37 24.65
C ASN A 72 -7.10 -28.76 24.55
N LYS A 73 -6.08 -29.50 24.08
CA LYS A 73 -4.71 -28.98 23.85
C LYS A 73 -4.66 -27.71 22.98
N CYS A 74 -5.55 -27.62 21.99
CA CYS A 74 -5.67 -26.45 21.10
C CYS A 74 -6.21 -25.20 21.82
N ILE A 75 -7.04 -25.36 22.86
CA ILE A 75 -7.56 -24.27 23.70
C ILE A 75 -6.40 -23.65 24.48
N GLU A 76 -5.59 -24.48 25.15
CA GLU A 76 -4.44 -24.04 25.95
C GLU A 76 -3.37 -23.31 25.11
N THR A 77 -3.22 -23.72 23.84
CA THR A 77 -2.25 -23.12 22.92
C THR A 77 -2.73 -21.80 22.30
N CYS A 78 -4.04 -21.55 22.28
CA CYS A 78 -4.61 -20.38 21.60
C CYS A 78 -4.40 -19.09 22.41
N ARG A 79 -3.39 -18.30 22.05
CA ARG A 79 -3.09 -17.00 22.68
C ARG A 79 -4.18 -15.94 22.49
N PHE A 80 -5.05 -16.12 21.50
CA PHE A 80 -6.11 -15.19 21.13
C PHE A 80 -7.46 -15.52 21.79
N GLY A 81 -7.55 -16.65 22.51
CA GLY A 81 -8.80 -17.10 23.14
C GLY A 81 -9.91 -17.42 22.12
N ALA A 82 -9.53 -17.78 20.89
CA ALA A 82 -10.44 -18.07 19.78
C ALA A 82 -11.08 -19.46 19.87
N ILE A 83 -10.56 -20.37 20.70
CA ILE A 83 -11.04 -21.76 20.78
C ILE A 83 -11.71 -21.99 22.13
N ARG A 84 -12.92 -22.56 22.14
CA ARG A 84 -13.73 -22.79 23.35
C ARG A 84 -14.33 -24.19 23.35
N PHE A 85 -14.60 -24.71 24.55
CA PHE A 85 -15.35 -25.95 24.72
C PHE A 85 -16.78 -25.61 25.18
N ILE A 86 -17.77 -25.93 24.36
CA ILE A 86 -19.19 -25.63 24.62
C ILE A 86 -20.02 -26.87 24.29
N ASN A 87 -20.91 -27.27 25.19
CA ASN A 87 -21.86 -28.38 25.00
C ASN A 87 -21.20 -29.68 24.50
N GLY A 88 -20.04 -30.03 25.04
CA GLY A 88 -19.34 -31.27 24.69
C GLY A 88 -18.51 -31.20 23.39
N ARG A 89 -18.38 -30.02 22.77
CA ARG A 89 -17.62 -29.83 21.52
C ARG A 89 -16.63 -28.69 21.63
N THR A 90 -15.44 -28.90 21.07
CA THR A 90 -14.49 -27.82 20.80
C THR A 90 -14.94 -27.02 19.57
N LEU A 91 -15.04 -25.70 19.70
CA LEU A 91 -15.47 -24.76 18.66
C LEU A 91 -14.45 -23.62 18.53
N ILE A 92 -14.33 -23.09 17.32
CA ILE A 92 -13.49 -21.92 17.01
C ILE A 92 -14.41 -20.73 16.72
N GLU A 93 -14.12 -19.60 17.35
CA GLU A 93 -14.76 -18.31 17.13
C GLU A 93 -13.97 -17.57 16.04
N PRO A 94 -14.46 -17.51 14.78
CA PRO A 94 -13.66 -17.06 13.65
C PRO A 94 -13.16 -15.62 13.81
N LEU A 95 -13.98 -14.73 14.37
CA LEU A 95 -13.65 -13.31 14.59
C LEU A 95 -12.51 -13.07 15.60
N LYS A 96 -12.10 -14.08 16.37
CA LYS A 96 -10.93 -14.00 17.26
C LYS A 96 -9.73 -14.79 16.75
N CYS A 97 -9.90 -15.52 15.65
CA CYS A 97 -8.88 -16.41 15.13
C CYS A 97 -7.92 -15.67 14.21
N GLU A 98 -6.71 -15.41 14.68
CA GLU A 98 -5.63 -14.81 13.86
C GLU A 98 -5.05 -15.77 12.80
N GLY A 99 -5.51 -17.02 12.75
CA GLY A 99 -5.02 -17.99 11.77
C GLY A 99 -3.56 -18.38 11.90
N CYS A 100 -2.95 -18.19 13.07
CA CYS A 100 -1.53 -18.45 13.31
C CYS A 100 -1.10 -19.92 13.13
N GLY A 101 -2.06 -20.86 13.12
CA GLY A 101 -1.80 -22.29 12.94
C GLY A 101 -1.22 -23.04 14.14
N ALA A 102 -1.03 -22.38 15.29
CA ALA A 102 -0.52 -23.05 16.48
C ALA A 102 -1.42 -24.22 16.93
N CYS A 103 -2.74 -24.07 16.81
CA CYS A 103 -3.71 -25.14 17.08
C CYS A 103 -3.59 -26.33 16.12
N VAL A 104 -3.23 -26.10 14.86
CA VAL A 104 -2.96 -27.18 13.88
C VAL A 104 -1.72 -27.96 14.29
N LEU A 105 -0.66 -27.25 14.69
CA LEU A 105 0.61 -27.88 15.07
C LEU A 105 0.49 -28.78 16.31
N VAL A 106 -0.34 -28.40 17.29
CA VAL A 106 -0.52 -29.18 18.54
C VAL A 106 -1.55 -30.32 18.40
N CYS A 107 -2.33 -30.35 17.32
CA CYS A 107 -3.38 -31.35 17.14
C CYS A 107 -2.82 -32.68 16.62
N GLU A 108 -2.56 -33.62 17.53
CA GLU A 108 -2.05 -34.97 17.21
C GLU A 108 -3.01 -35.76 16.28
N GLU A 109 -4.33 -35.60 16.46
CA GLU A 109 -5.36 -36.24 15.63
C GLU A 109 -5.52 -35.59 14.24
N LYS A 110 -4.80 -34.49 13.98
CA LYS A 110 -4.94 -33.69 12.75
C LYS A 110 -6.41 -33.32 12.46
N ALA A 111 -7.14 -33.04 13.53
CA ALA A 111 -8.55 -32.65 13.50
C ALA A 111 -8.74 -31.15 13.25
N ILE A 112 -7.67 -30.36 13.16
CA ILE A 112 -7.74 -28.92 12.89
C ILE A 112 -7.05 -28.62 11.57
N THR A 113 -7.76 -27.95 10.67
CA THR A 113 -7.24 -27.45 9.40
C THR A 113 -7.20 -25.93 9.44
N LEU A 114 -6.38 -25.34 8.57
CA LEU A 114 -6.43 -23.90 8.29
C LEU A 114 -7.07 -23.74 6.93
N ASP A 115 -8.36 -23.41 6.91
CA ASP A 115 -9.05 -23.13 5.67
C ASP A 115 -8.65 -21.75 5.15
N HIS A 116 -8.61 -21.62 3.84
CA HIS A 116 -8.20 -20.41 3.15
C HIS A 116 -9.45 -19.58 2.88
N GLU A 117 -9.64 -18.51 3.66
CA GLU A 117 -10.70 -17.56 3.37
C GLU A 117 -10.23 -16.63 2.26
N ILE A 118 -11.08 -16.45 1.24
CA ILE A 118 -10.87 -15.40 0.25
C ILE A 118 -11.00 -14.07 1.00
N THR A 119 -9.91 -13.31 1.05
CA THR A 119 -9.91 -11.98 1.70
C THR A 119 -9.75 -10.84 0.69
N GLY A 120 -9.55 -11.16 -0.58
CA GLY A 120 -9.50 -10.19 -1.65
C GLY A 120 -9.30 -10.84 -3.00
N THR A 121 -8.99 -10.01 -3.99
CA THR A 121 -8.74 -10.43 -5.36
C THR A 121 -7.58 -9.61 -5.90
N THR A 122 -6.64 -10.23 -6.58
CA THR A 122 -5.59 -9.54 -7.35
C THR A 122 -6.00 -9.43 -8.81
N LEU A 123 -5.70 -8.29 -9.43
CA LEU A 123 -6.01 -8.00 -10.82
C LEU A 123 -4.78 -7.45 -11.55
N ILE A 124 -4.66 -7.79 -12.83
CA ILE A 124 -3.73 -7.14 -13.76
C ILE A 124 -4.55 -6.38 -14.78
N THR A 125 -4.40 -5.06 -14.78
CA THR A 125 -5.09 -4.15 -15.70
C THR A 125 -4.13 -3.74 -16.80
N LYS A 126 -4.49 -3.97 -18.06
CA LYS A 126 -3.75 -3.47 -19.22
C LYS A 126 -4.24 -2.07 -19.57
N THR A 127 -3.31 -1.13 -19.65
CA THR A 127 -3.60 0.26 -20.03
C THR A 127 -2.92 0.59 -21.36
N GLN A 128 -3.20 1.78 -21.91
CA GLN A 128 -2.49 2.27 -23.09
C GLN A 128 -0.97 2.39 -22.85
N ASN A 129 -0.56 2.70 -21.62
CA ASN A 129 0.83 2.97 -21.23
C ASN A 129 1.31 1.99 -20.14
N GLY A 130 1.33 0.70 -20.48
CA GLY A 130 1.85 -0.36 -19.59
C GLY A 130 0.77 -1.08 -18.79
N LEU A 131 1.19 -1.75 -17.71
CA LEU A 131 0.35 -2.63 -16.89
C LEU A 131 0.20 -2.07 -15.47
N ILE A 132 -0.94 -2.35 -14.84
CA ILE A 132 -1.19 -2.07 -13.44
C ILE A 132 -1.39 -3.39 -12.71
N SER A 133 -0.54 -3.68 -11.72
CA SER A 133 -0.79 -4.74 -10.74
C SER A 133 -1.54 -4.13 -9.56
N ARG A 134 -2.74 -4.62 -9.27
CA ARG A 134 -3.58 -4.09 -8.18
C ARG A 134 -4.31 -5.20 -7.43
N ALA A 135 -4.96 -4.85 -6.33
CA ALA A 135 -5.88 -5.74 -5.66
C ALA A 135 -7.04 -4.99 -5.03
N GLU A 136 -8.11 -5.74 -4.79
CA GLU A 136 -9.29 -5.29 -4.06
C GLU A 136 -9.48 -6.22 -2.87
N MET A 137 -9.46 -5.64 -1.67
CA MET A 137 -9.70 -6.37 -0.44
C MET A 137 -11.21 -6.42 -0.13
N ILE A 138 -11.66 -7.53 0.43
CA ILE A 138 -13.03 -7.61 0.95
C ILE A 138 -13.13 -6.68 2.17
N PRO A 139 -14.14 -5.79 2.24
CA PRO A 139 -14.28 -4.87 3.36
C PRO A 139 -14.31 -5.60 4.71
N GLY A 140 -13.41 -5.19 5.61
CA GLY A 140 -13.29 -5.76 6.95
C GLY A 140 -12.49 -7.08 7.03
N ALA A 141 -11.98 -7.59 5.90
CA ALA A 141 -11.09 -8.75 5.92
C ALA A 141 -9.68 -8.39 6.41
N GLU A 142 -8.92 -9.40 6.83
CA GLU A 142 -7.56 -9.22 7.32
C GLU A 142 -6.49 -9.62 6.29
N GLY A 143 -5.27 -9.12 6.48
CA GLY A 143 -4.12 -9.48 5.66
C GLY A 143 -3.75 -8.51 4.54
N SER A 144 -4.11 -7.23 4.65
CA SER A 144 -3.75 -6.18 3.67
C SER A 144 -2.25 -6.16 3.34
N GLY A 145 -1.37 -6.29 4.35
CA GLY A 145 0.08 -6.38 4.11
C GLY A 145 0.53 -7.59 3.27
N LYS A 146 -0.13 -8.75 3.43
CA LYS A 146 0.15 -9.93 2.59
C LYS A 146 -0.38 -9.72 1.17
N LEU A 147 -1.55 -9.09 1.03
CA LEU A 147 -2.14 -8.76 -0.27
C LEU A 147 -1.25 -7.78 -1.03
N VAL A 148 -0.77 -6.71 -0.38
CA VAL A 148 0.23 -5.78 -0.94
C VAL A 148 1.48 -6.53 -1.40
N THR A 149 2.00 -7.45 -0.58
CA THR A 149 3.15 -8.29 -0.96
C THR A 149 2.85 -9.10 -2.23
N LYS A 150 1.66 -9.70 -2.32
CA LYS A 150 1.23 -10.48 -3.49
C LYS A 150 1.08 -9.62 -4.74
N VAL A 151 0.52 -8.42 -4.63
CA VAL A 151 0.40 -7.46 -5.74
C VAL A 151 1.78 -7.08 -6.29
N ARG A 152 2.76 -6.83 -5.41
CA ARG A 152 4.15 -6.57 -5.81
C ARG A 152 4.81 -7.79 -6.45
N GLN A 153 4.57 -8.99 -5.93
CA GLN A 153 5.08 -10.23 -6.53
C GLN A 153 4.52 -10.44 -7.94
N ASN A 154 3.23 -10.21 -8.15
CA ASN A 154 2.62 -10.31 -9.48
C ASN A 154 3.29 -9.32 -10.45
N ALA A 155 3.53 -8.08 -10.03
CA ALA A 155 4.24 -7.08 -10.83
C ALA A 155 5.65 -7.54 -11.21
N ASN A 156 6.40 -8.12 -10.27
CA ASN A 156 7.75 -8.65 -10.55
C ASN A 156 7.72 -9.82 -11.53
N ILE A 157 6.72 -10.71 -11.44
CA ILE A 157 6.57 -11.83 -12.39
C ILE A 157 6.33 -11.29 -13.80
N ILE A 158 5.45 -10.31 -13.94
CA ILE A 158 5.12 -9.68 -15.21
C ILE A 158 6.33 -8.94 -15.79
N GLY A 159 7.05 -8.20 -14.93
CA GLY A 159 8.24 -7.46 -15.31
C GLY A 159 9.45 -8.33 -15.60
N SER A 160 9.52 -9.58 -15.10
CA SER A 160 10.73 -10.42 -15.16
C SER A 160 11.33 -10.67 -16.55
N ASN A 161 10.56 -10.46 -17.62
CA ASN A 161 11.03 -10.61 -19.00
C ASN A 161 11.75 -9.36 -19.55
N LYS A 162 11.81 -8.25 -18.81
CA LYS A 162 12.50 -6.99 -19.16
C LYS A 162 13.05 -6.33 -17.88
N GLU A 163 14.07 -5.48 -17.98
CA GLU A 163 14.32 -4.53 -16.90
C GLU A 163 13.18 -3.52 -16.92
N SER A 164 12.26 -3.63 -15.96
CA SER A 164 11.09 -2.76 -15.85
C SER A 164 11.22 -1.83 -14.65
N ASP A 165 10.89 -0.57 -14.87
CA ASP A 165 10.70 0.41 -13.80
C ASP A 165 9.32 0.27 -13.19
N TYR A 166 9.25 0.56 -11.89
CA TYR A 166 8.02 0.47 -11.11
C TYR A 166 7.71 1.79 -10.42
N ILE A 167 6.48 2.27 -10.62
CA ILE A 167 5.87 3.30 -9.77
C ILE A 167 4.83 2.63 -8.88
N ILE A 168 5.02 2.74 -7.58
CA ILE A 168 4.19 2.09 -6.58
C ILE A 168 3.38 3.16 -5.86
N ASP A 169 2.05 3.12 -6.02
CA ASP A 169 1.13 3.87 -5.18
C ASP A 169 0.96 3.10 -3.86
N GLY A 170 1.74 3.46 -2.84
CA GLY A 170 1.84 2.71 -1.59
C GLY A 170 0.57 2.79 -0.73
N SER A 171 0.49 1.97 0.32
CA SER A 171 -0.61 2.10 1.29
C SER A 171 -0.42 3.35 2.19
N PRO A 172 -1.49 3.97 2.70
CA PRO A 172 -1.38 5.09 3.64
C PRO A 172 -1.09 4.64 5.09
N GLY A 173 -0.50 5.53 5.89
CA GLY A 173 -0.30 5.34 7.33
C GLY A 173 1.07 4.76 7.70
N VAL A 174 1.11 3.86 8.69
CA VAL A 174 2.37 3.33 9.28
C VAL A 174 2.30 1.82 9.59
N GLY A 175 1.31 1.12 9.03
CA GLY A 175 1.03 -0.29 9.34
C GLY A 175 1.77 -1.28 8.45
N CYS A 176 1.41 -2.56 8.55
CA CYS A 176 2.01 -3.66 7.78
C CYS A 176 1.91 -3.47 6.26
N ALA A 177 0.82 -2.87 5.76
CA ALA A 177 0.63 -2.57 4.35
C ALA A 177 1.66 -1.54 3.82
N VAL A 178 2.00 -0.53 4.65
CA VAL A 178 3.03 0.46 4.33
C VAL A 178 4.42 -0.17 4.30
N MET A 179 4.74 -1.00 5.30
CA MET A 179 6.00 -1.75 5.34
C MET A 179 6.14 -2.66 4.10
N ALA A 180 5.08 -3.37 3.73
CA ALA A 180 5.04 -4.21 2.54
C ALA A 180 5.16 -3.39 1.23
N SER A 181 4.68 -2.15 1.20
CA SER A 181 4.84 -1.24 0.06
C SER A 181 6.29 -0.77 -0.09
N ILE A 182 6.98 -0.47 1.02
CA ILE A 182 8.35 0.10 1.03
C ILE A 182 9.43 -0.96 0.78
N THR A 183 9.27 -2.15 1.34
CA THR A 183 10.35 -3.16 1.43
C THR A 183 11.00 -3.44 0.07
N GLY A 184 12.31 -3.27 -0.07
CA GLY A 184 13.03 -3.58 -1.32
C GLY A 184 12.81 -2.58 -2.47
N CYS A 185 12.25 -1.39 -2.20
CA CYS A 185 12.27 -0.27 -3.15
C CYS A 185 13.63 0.46 -3.12
N ASP A 186 14.01 1.08 -4.23
CA ASP A 186 15.23 1.90 -4.32
C ASP A 186 15.01 3.29 -3.71
N TYR A 187 13.85 3.86 -4.01
CA TYR A 187 13.48 5.22 -3.62
C TYR A 187 12.09 5.26 -2.99
N CYS A 188 11.92 6.19 -2.05
CA CYS A 188 10.63 6.44 -1.40
C CYS A 188 10.33 7.94 -1.40
N VAL A 189 9.20 8.34 -1.98
CA VAL A 189 8.68 9.70 -1.90
C VAL A 189 7.58 9.74 -0.85
N ILE A 190 7.83 10.48 0.23
CA ILE A 190 6.88 10.70 1.32
C ILE A 190 6.11 12.00 1.04
N VAL A 191 4.82 11.88 0.80
CA VAL A 191 3.91 13.01 0.58
C VAL A 191 3.24 13.37 1.90
N THR A 192 3.30 14.66 2.27
CA THR A 192 2.65 15.17 3.48
C THR A 192 1.96 16.50 3.22
N GLU A 193 0.92 16.79 4.00
CA GLU A 193 0.23 18.08 4.05
C GLU A 193 0.61 18.82 5.33
N PRO A 194 0.60 20.17 5.34
CA PRO A 194 1.01 20.96 6.49
C PRO A 194 -0.07 21.02 7.59
N THR A 195 -0.48 19.85 8.09
CA THR A 195 -1.32 19.71 9.28
C THR A 195 -0.50 19.08 10.42
N GLN A 196 -0.89 19.28 11.68
CA GLN A 196 -0.15 18.70 12.81
C GLN A 196 -0.13 17.16 12.72
N SER A 197 -1.27 16.55 12.36
CA SER A 197 -1.37 15.10 12.16
C SER A 197 -0.50 14.64 10.99
N GLY A 198 -0.53 15.37 9.86
CA GLY A 198 0.30 15.07 8.69
C GLY A 198 1.79 15.14 8.99
N PHE A 199 2.22 16.07 9.86
CA PHE A 199 3.61 16.17 10.28
C PHE A 199 4.02 15.02 11.21
N GLU A 200 3.20 14.64 12.19
CA GLU A 200 3.51 13.50 13.07
C GLU A 200 3.55 12.16 12.31
N ASP A 201 2.62 11.94 11.38
CA ASP A 201 2.66 10.77 10.50
C ASP A 201 3.89 10.80 9.57
N PHE A 202 4.24 11.96 9.03
CA PHE A 202 5.44 12.12 8.18
C PHE A 202 6.72 11.69 8.92
N LYS A 203 6.89 12.06 10.20
CA LYS A 203 8.05 11.65 11.02
C LYS A 203 8.13 10.13 11.16
N ARG A 204 7.00 9.48 11.48
CA ARG A 204 6.94 8.01 11.63
C ARG A 204 7.24 7.29 10.31
N ILE A 205 6.75 7.82 9.20
CA ILE A 205 7.02 7.24 7.88
C ILE A 205 8.48 7.44 7.48
N TYR A 206 9.08 8.58 7.82
CA TYR A 206 10.52 8.80 7.64
C TYR A 206 11.35 7.77 8.44
N GLU A 207 11.00 7.53 9.71
CA GLU A 207 11.65 6.51 10.54
C GLU A 207 11.54 5.11 9.92
N LEU A 208 10.34 4.72 9.45
CA LEU A 208 10.13 3.45 8.76
C LEU A 208 10.93 3.35 7.46
N THR A 209 10.93 4.40 6.64
CA THR A 209 11.67 4.44 5.37
C THR A 209 13.17 4.27 5.62
N THR A 210 13.70 4.94 6.64
CA THR A 210 15.10 4.86 7.06
C THR A 210 15.43 3.48 7.62
N TYR A 211 14.54 2.88 8.40
CA TYR A 211 14.70 1.52 8.94
C TYR A 211 14.90 0.47 7.83
N PHE A 212 14.16 0.59 6.71
CA PHE A 212 14.32 -0.29 5.56
C PHE A 212 15.50 0.06 4.65
N GLY A 213 16.28 1.09 4.97
CA GLY A 213 17.42 1.53 4.17
C GLY A 213 17.04 2.12 2.81
N VAL A 214 15.79 2.55 2.63
CA VAL A 214 15.30 3.13 1.37
C VAL A 214 15.60 4.61 1.33
N LYS A 215 16.09 5.12 0.19
CA LYS A 215 16.44 6.54 0.06
C LYS A 215 15.16 7.39 -0.04
N GLY A 216 14.91 8.18 0.99
CA GLY A 216 13.70 9.00 1.13
C GLY A 216 13.80 10.40 0.50
N PHE A 217 12.71 10.86 -0.11
CA PHE A 217 12.47 12.22 -0.59
C PHE A 217 11.13 12.75 -0.08
N ALA A 218 11.03 14.04 0.19
CA ALA A 218 9.82 14.66 0.74
C ALA A 218 9.12 15.56 -0.27
N ILE A 219 7.80 15.48 -0.33
CA ILE A 219 6.92 16.44 -1.03
C ILE A 219 5.96 17.04 -0.01
N ILE A 220 5.90 18.37 0.03
CA ILE A 220 4.92 19.10 0.84
C ILE A 220 3.76 19.49 -0.06
N ASN A 221 2.69 18.70 -0.01
CA ASN A 221 1.47 18.97 -0.75
C ASN A 221 0.60 20.02 -0.04
N LYS A 222 -0.10 20.84 -0.82
CA LYS A 222 -0.92 21.97 -0.34
C LYS A 222 -0.17 22.85 0.67
N TYR A 223 1.11 23.14 0.38
CA TYR A 223 2.03 23.76 1.35
C TYR A 223 1.58 25.13 1.88
N ASP A 224 0.73 25.81 1.11
CA ASP A 224 0.18 27.14 1.32
C ASP A 224 -1.01 27.17 2.28
N ILE A 225 -1.62 26.02 2.61
CA ILE A 225 -2.72 25.95 3.60
C ILE A 225 -2.25 26.34 5.00
N ASN A 226 -1.01 25.98 5.37
CA ASN A 226 -0.42 26.35 6.64
C ASN A 226 1.10 26.53 6.50
N PRO A 227 1.57 27.75 6.18
CA PRO A 227 2.99 28.02 5.99
C PRO A 227 3.86 27.70 7.21
N LEU A 228 3.33 27.88 8.43
CA LEU A 228 4.07 27.62 9.66
C LEU A 228 4.44 26.13 9.80
N ILE A 229 3.47 25.23 9.58
CA ILE A 229 3.73 23.78 9.63
C ILE A 229 4.58 23.35 8.43
N SER A 230 4.37 23.94 7.25
CA SER A 230 5.25 23.71 6.09
C SER A 230 6.72 24.01 6.38
N ASP A 231 7.01 25.08 7.13
CA ASP A 231 8.38 25.42 7.53
C ASP A 231 8.92 24.47 8.61
N GLN A 232 8.07 23.99 9.52
CA GLN A 232 8.46 22.93 10.47
C GLN A 232 8.83 21.62 9.77
N ILE A 233 8.04 21.19 8.77
CA ILE A 233 8.32 20.00 7.97
C ILE A 233 9.66 20.16 7.24
N LYS A 234 9.91 21.31 6.59
CA LYS A 234 11.20 21.58 5.92
C LYS A 234 12.37 21.57 6.90
N LYS A 235 12.20 22.18 8.07
CA LYS A 235 13.24 22.21 9.10
C LYS A 235 13.58 20.79 9.54
N PHE A 236 12.58 19.99 9.86
CA PHE A 236 12.79 18.58 10.20
C PHE A 236 13.52 17.82 9.09
N CYS A 237 13.11 17.97 7.82
CA CYS A 237 13.79 17.35 6.68
C CYS A 237 15.27 17.75 6.60
N SER A 238 15.58 19.03 6.84
CA SER A 238 16.95 19.53 6.91
C SER A 238 17.75 18.92 8.06
N ASP A 239 17.14 18.83 9.25
CA ASP A 239 17.78 18.28 10.46
C ASP A 239 18.16 16.80 10.27
N VAL A 240 17.38 16.06 9.48
CA VAL A 240 17.59 14.63 9.21
C VAL A 240 18.21 14.33 7.84
N ASN A 241 18.67 15.35 7.12
CA ASN A 241 19.27 15.27 5.78
C ASN A 241 18.39 14.57 4.72
N MET A 242 17.06 14.71 4.83
CA MET A 242 16.12 14.22 3.82
C MET A 242 15.82 15.32 2.79
N PRO A 243 16.05 15.12 1.48
CA PRO A 243 15.78 16.14 0.49
C PRO A 243 14.28 16.41 0.32
N VAL A 244 13.87 17.67 0.39
CA VAL A 244 12.55 18.13 -0.05
C VAL A 244 12.62 18.43 -1.55
N ILE A 245 12.05 17.55 -2.38
CA ILE A 245 12.13 17.65 -3.86
C ILE A 245 11.07 18.58 -4.45
N GLY A 246 10.10 19.01 -3.65
CA GLY A 246 9.34 20.21 -3.93
C GLY A 246 8.10 20.38 -3.08
N LYS A 247 7.31 21.38 -3.48
CA LYS A 247 6.10 21.82 -2.78
C LYS A 247 5.02 22.04 -3.82
N ILE A 248 3.80 21.65 -3.49
CA ILE A 248 2.66 21.73 -4.41
C ILE A 248 1.63 22.68 -3.79
N PRO A 249 1.22 23.76 -4.47
CA PRO A 249 0.21 24.66 -3.95
C PRO A 249 -1.17 23.99 -3.94
N PHE A 250 -2.08 24.49 -3.11
CA PHE A 250 -3.48 24.08 -3.19
C PHE A 250 -4.08 24.47 -4.54
N ASP A 251 -4.69 23.51 -5.21
CA ASP A 251 -5.31 23.70 -6.53
C ASP A 251 -6.66 22.99 -6.58
N LYS A 252 -7.70 23.75 -6.92
CA LYS A 252 -9.07 23.24 -7.02
C LYS A 252 -9.23 22.27 -8.20
N LEU A 253 -8.41 22.41 -9.24
CA LEU A 253 -8.44 21.54 -10.42
C LEU A 253 -8.03 20.10 -10.11
N VAL A 254 -7.35 19.86 -8.98
CA VAL A 254 -7.03 18.49 -8.53
C VAL A 254 -8.32 17.68 -8.36
N GLY A 255 -9.36 18.26 -7.75
CA GLY A 255 -10.65 17.59 -7.60
C GLY A 255 -11.33 17.31 -8.93
N GLU A 256 -11.25 18.25 -9.87
CA GLU A 256 -11.81 18.09 -11.22
C GLU A 256 -11.08 16.98 -12.00
N SER A 257 -9.75 16.91 -11.91
CA SER A 257 -8.94 15.89 -12.57
C SER A 257 -9.24 14.47 -12.06
N ILE A 258 -9.39 14.31 -10.74
CA ILE A 258 -9.76 13.03 -10.12
C ILE A 258 -11.14 12.58 -10.61
N ASN A 259 -12.12 13.49 -10.64
CA ASN A 259 -13.47 13.18 -11.11
C ASN A 259 -13.51 12.82 -12.61
N ALA A 260 -12.56 13.34 -13.39
CA ALA A 260 -12.41 13.03 -14.80
C ALA A 260 -11.62 11.74 -15.08
N GLY A 261 -11.03 11.11 -14.06
CA GLY A 261 -10.19 9.92 -14.24
C GLY A 261 -8.85 10.22 -14.92
N CYS A 262 -8.33 11.44 -14.78
CA CYS A 262 -7.12 11.89 -15.46
C CYS A 262 -6.07 12.40 -14.46
N PRO A 263 -4.77 12.07 -14.64
CA PRO A 263 -3.71 12.65 -13.82
C PRO A 263 -3.65 14.17 -13.96
N ILE A 264 -3.50 14.91 -12.84
CA ILE A 264 -3.52 16.38 -12.83
C ILE A 264 -2.47 17.03 -13.75
N VAL A 265 -1.37 16.32 -14.05
CA VAL A 265 -0.32 16.78 -14.97
C VAL A 265 -0.79 16.90 -16.42
N SER A 266 -1.93 16.32 -16.79
CA SER A 266 -2.55 16.53 -18.11
C SER A 266 -3.33 17.85 -18.21
N TYR A 267 -3.52 18.57 -17.12
CA TYR A 267 -4.23 19.86 -17.08
C TYR A 267 -3.22 21.00 -17.15
N GLU A 268 -3.00 21.56 -18.34
CA GLU A 268 -1.99 22.60 -18.60
C GLU A 268 -2.13 23.84 -17.70
N GLN A 269 -3.38 24.19 -17.36
CA GLN A 269 -3.75 25.32 -16.51
C GLN A 269 -3.58 25.06 -15.00
N SER A 270 -3.28 23.82 -14.59
CA SER A 270 -3.11 23.46 -13.18
C SER A 270 -1.76 23.89 -12.64
N ILE A 271 -1.78 24.73 -11.61
CA ILE A 271 -0.58 25.13 -10.87
C ILE A 271 0.01 23.95 -10.07
N ALA A 272 -0.84 23.03 -9.60
CA ALA A 272 -0.39 21.80 -8.97
C ALA A 272 0.27 20.86 -10.00
N GLY A 273 -0.36 20.65 -11.16
CA GLY A 273 0.20 19.86 -12.27
C GLY A 273 1.57 20.36 -12.72
N GLN A 274 1.71 21.67 -12.96
CA GLN A 274 2.99 22.29 -13.30
C GLN A 274 4.06 22.12 -12.21
N SER A 275 3.66 22.18 -10.94
CA SER A 275 4.56 21.94 -9.81
C SER A 275 5.01 20.48 -9.75
N ILE A 276 4.12 19.53 -10.00
CA ILE A 276 4.42 18.09 -10.02
C ILE A 276 5.38 17.75 -11.18
N ILE A 277 5.21 18.35 -12.36
CA ILE A 277 6.14 18.18 -13.49
C ILE A 277 7.55 18.62 -13.10
N LYS A 278 7.69 19.77 -12.42
CA LYS A 278 8.99 20.25 -11.93
C LYS A 278 9.59 19.31 -10.89
N ILE A 279 8.76 18.80 -9.97
CA ILE A 279 9.18 17.84 -8.93
C ILE A 279 9.67 16.53 -9.56
N TRP A 280 8.99 16.03 -10.60
CA TRP A 280 9.40 14.82 -11.30
C TRP A 280 10.78 14.99 -11.95
N ASN A 281 11.03 16.13 -12.60
CA ASN A 281 12.33 16.43 -13.17
C ASN A 281 13.42 16.58 -12.10
N GLU A 282 13.11 17.21 -10.96
CA GLU A 282 14.03 17.32 -9.82
C GLU A 282 14.37 15.95 -9.21
N PHE A 283 13.39 15.05 -9.13
CA PHE A 283 13.59 13.68 -8.69
C PHE A 283 14.60 12.97 -9.61
N LYS A 284 14.32 12.95 -10.92
CA LYS A 284 15.18 12.35 -11.95
C LYS A 284 16.61 12.87 -11.91
N ASN A 285 16.79 14.19 -11.80
CA ASN A 285 18.10 14.82 -11.68
C ASN A 285 18.90 14.34 -10.45
N ARG A 286 18.23 14.00 -9.35
CA ARG A 286 18.86 13.56 -8.09
C ARG A 286 19.16 12.07 -8.04
N THR A 287 18.43 11.27 -8.81
CA THR A 287 18.59 9.81 -8.85
C THR A 287 19.44 9.35 -10.02
N GLY A 288 19.52 10.14 -11.10
CA GLY A 288 20.17 9.74 -12.35
C GLY A 288 19.28 8.85 -13.22
N GLU A 289 17.97 8.86 -12.93
CA GLU A 289 16.91 8.16 -13.66
C GLU A 289 16.28 9.08 -14.73
#